data_AF-A0A6A6EWV3-F1
#
_entry.id   AF-A0A6A6EWV3-F1
#
_cell.length_a   1.000
_cell.length_b   1.000
_cell.length_c   1.000
_cell.angle_alpha   90.00
_cell.angle_beta   90.00
_cell.angle_gamma   90.00
#
_symmetry.space_group_name_H-M   'P 1'
#
loop_
_entity.id
_entity.type
_entity.pdbx_description
1 polymer ?
#
loop_
_entity_poly.entity_id
_entity_poly.type
_entity_poly.pdbx_seq_one_letter_code
_entity_poly.pdbx_strand_id
1 'polypeptide(L)' 'MCAKLLSLDLKKRGVAVATVHPGFMRMKMTRGVDIDKFWVEGGTVHPSVAAESLVEWIGTFDISKTGQYWAPRDAA' A
#
# COMPACT_ATOMS: atom_id res chain seq x y z
N MET A 1 -7.51 -2.67 -11.21
CA MET A 1 -7.39 -2.24 -12.63
C MET A 1 -7.44 -0.72 -12.85
N CYS A 2 -8.14 0.09 -12.02
CA CYS A 2 -8.29 1.53 -12.24
C CYS A 2 -6.98 2.34 -12.24
N ALA A 3 -6.05 2.07 -11.32
CA ALA A 3 -4.81 2.85 -11.22
C ALA A 3 -3.87 2.68 -12.41
N LYS A 4 -3.89 1.51 -13.09
CA LYS A 4 -3.04 1.27 -14.26
C LYS A 4 -3.47 2.16 -15.42
N LEU A 5 -4.77 2.22 -15.72
CA LEU A 5 -5.30 3.07 -16.78
C LEU A 5 -5.03 4.55 -16.47
N LEU A 6 -5.33 4.99 -15.24
CA LEU A 6 -5.05 6.36 -14.80
C LEU A 6 -3.57 6.74 -14.93
N SER A 7 -2.65 5.79 -14.66
CA SER A 7 -1.22 6.03 -14.82
C SER A 7 -0.82 6.36 -16.26
N LEU A 8 -1.49 5.77 -17.26
CA LEU A 8 -1.21 6.02 -18.67
C LEU A 8 -1.68 7.41 -19.08
N ASP A 9 -2.87 7.80 -18.64
CA ASP A 9 -3.48 9.10 -18.95
C ASP A 9 -2.65 10.26 -18.38
N LEU A 10 -2.13 10.08 -17.16
CA LEU A 10 -1.43 11.15 -16.45
C LEU A 10 0.10 11.14 -16.63
N LYS A 11 0.69 10.08 -17.19
CA LYS A 11 2.16 9.99 -17.36
C LYS A 11 2.74 11.14 -18.15
N LYS A 12 2.08 11.56 -19.25
CA LYS A 12 2.52 12.69 -20.09
C LYS A 12 2.42 14.04 -19.37
N ARG A 13 1.67 14.11 -18.27
CA ARG A 13 1.50 15.30 -17.43
C ARG A 13 2.45 15.31 -16.23
N GLY A 14 3.37 14.33 -16.14
CA GLY A 14 4.35 14.24 -15.06
C GLY A 14 3.78 13.74 -13.73
N VAL A 15 2.58 13.15 -13.70
CA VAL A 15 1.97 12.65 -12.47
C VAL A 15 2.20 11.13 -12.36
N ALA A 16 2.86 10.72 -11.29
CA ALA A 16 3.06 9.31 -10.96
C ALA A 16 1.85 8.77 -10.19
N VAL A 17 1.39 7.57 -10.55
CA VAL A 17 0.22 6.92 -9.95
C VAL A 17 0.64 5.53 -9.48
N ALA A 18 0.31 5.15 -8.25
CA ALA A 18 0.58 3.82 -7.69
C ALA A 18 -0.69 3.25 -7.03
N THR A 19 -0.78 1.93 -6.97
CA THR A 19 -1.65 1.24 -6.00
C THR A 19 -0.77 0.61 -4.95
N VAL A 20 -1.06 0.87 -3.69
CA VAL A 20 -0.23 0.41 -2.58
C VAL A 20 -1.09 -0.37 -1.61
N HIS A 21 -0.65 -1.57 -1.26
CA HIS A 21 -1.14 -2.29 -0.11
C HIS A 21 -0.22 -1.98 1.08
N PRO A 22 -0.69 -1.21 2.08
CA PRO A 22 0.13 -0.83 3.25
C PRO A 22 0.24 -1.97 4.29
N GLY A 23 -0.19 -3.18 3.92
CA GLY A 23 -0.29 -4.34 4.81
C GLY A 23 -1.56 -4.38 5.65
N PHE A 24 -1.69 -5.46 6.42
CA PHE A 24 -2.82 -5.65 7.31
C PHE A 24 -2.70 -4.76 8.56
N MET A 25 -3.76 -3.99 8.81
CA MET A 25 -3.83 -3.07 9.94
C MET A 25 -5.04 -3.38 10.83
N ARG A 26 -4.88 -3.12 12.14
CA ARG A 26 -5.99 -3.18 13.09
C ARG A 26 -6.79 -1.89 13.06
N MET A 27 -7.99 -1.97 12.52
CA MET A 27 -8.95 -0.87 12.48
C MET A 27 -10.33 -1.39 12.87
N LYS A 28 -11.24 -0.48 13.22
CA LYS A 28 -12.62 -0.84 13.54
C LYS A 28 -13.31 -1.62 12.41
N MET A 29 -12.96 -1.36 11.15
CA MET A 29 -13.49 -2.11 9.99
C MET A 29 -12.98 -3.55 9.90
N THR A 30 -11.81 -3.87 10.48
CA THR A 30 -11.28 -5.23 10.49
C THR A 30 -11.70 -6.02 11.74
N ARG A 31 -12.50 -5.40 12.62
CA ARG A 31 -13.08 -6.02 13.82
C ARG A 31 -14.31 -6.86 13.43
N GLY A 32 -14.26 -8.17 13.66
CA GLY A 32 -15.36 -9.11 13.36
C GLY A 32 -15.13 -10.06 12.19
N VAL A 33 -13.98 -9.96 11.51
CA VAL A 33 -13.53 -10.97 10.51
C VAL A 33 -12.44 -11.89 11.08
N ASP A 34 -12.47 -12.10 12.41
CA ASP A 34 -11.54 -13.00 13.11
C ASP A 34 -10.05 -12.61 12.95
N ILE A 35 -9.77 -11.35 12.58
CA ILE A 35 -8.39 -10.88 12.30
C ILE A 35 -7.51 -10.82 13.55
N ASP A 36 -8.14 -10.76 14.73
CA ASP A 36 -7.44 -10.71 16.01
C ASP A 36 -6.55 -11.95 16.24
N LYS A 37 -6.87 -13.11 15.64
CA LYS A 37 -6.01 -14.31 15.70
C LYS A 37 -4.77 -14.21 14.81
N PHE A 38 -4.82 -13.38 13.78
CA PHE A 38 -3.69 -13.10 12.87
C PHE A 38 -2.81 -11.94 13.35
N TRP A 39 -2.99 -11.51 14.61
CA TRP A 39 -2.15 -10.49 15.24
C TRP A 39 -0.69 -10.92 15.32
N VAL A 40 -0.42 -12.19 15.64
CA VAL A 40 0.93 -12.73 15.81
C VAL A 40 1.42 -13.44 14.55
N GLU A 41 0.58 -14.26 13.92
CA GLU A 41 0.98 -15.06 12.75
C GLU A 41 0.85 -14.32 11.41
N GLY A 42 0.01 -13.28 11.32
CA GLY A 42 -0.31 -12.61 10.05
C GLY A 42 0.36 -11.26 9.83
N GLY A 43 1.29 -10.86 10.72
CA GLY A 43 2.04 -9.61 10.55
C GLY A 43 1.21 -8.32 10.64
N THR A 44 0.05 -8.37 11.30
CA THR A 44 -0.85 -7.21 11.45
C THR A 44 -0.19 -6.13 12.32
N VAL A 45 -0.28 -4.86 11.92
CA VAL A 45 0.30 -3.75 12.69
C VAL A 45 -0.70 -2.65 13.04
N HIS A 46 -0.27 -1.78 13.95
CA HIS A 46 -0.95 -0.52 14.19
C HIS A 46 -0.82 0.40 12.95
N PRO A 47 -1.86 1.18 12.59
CA PRO A 47 -1.83 2.06 11.42
C PRO A 47 -0.64 3.03 11.38
N SER A 48 -0.14 3.50 12.54
CA SER A 48 1.04 4.38 12.59
C SER A 48 2.30 3.71 12.01
N VAL A 49 2.50 2.42 12.29
CA VAL A 49 3.65 1.66 11.78
C VAL A 49 3.54 1.48 10.26
N ALA A 50 2.33 1.20 9.75
CA ALA A 50 2.11 1.10 8.31
C ALA A 50 2.31 2.45 7.60
N ALA A 51 1.95 3.56 8.24
CA ALA A 51 2.17 4.90 7.71
C ALA A 51 3.67 5.24 7.62
N GLU A 52 4.47 4.90 8.63
CA GLU A 52 5.93 5.08 8.61
C GLU A 52 6.57 4.33 7.42
N SER A 53 6.24 3.04 7.25
CA SER A 53 6.74 2.26 6.11
C SER A 53 6.31 2.83 4.75
N LEU A 54 5.12 3.41 4.65
CA LEU A 54 4.63 4.04 3.43
C LEU A 54 5.39 5.34 3.10
N VAL A 55 5.72 6.13 4.13
CA VAL A 55 6.53 7.36 4.00
C VAL A 55 7.96 7.03 3.59
N GLU A 56 8.54 5.94 4.09
CA GLU A 56 9.85 5.50 3.63
C GLU A 56 9.80 5.02 2.18
N TRP A 57 8.80 4.20 1.84
CA TRP A 57 8.63 3.65 0.49
C TRP A 57 8.43 4.74 -0.57
N ILE A 58 7.64 5.78 -0.31
CA ILE A 58 7.34 6.81 -1.31
C ILE A 58 8.61 7.53 -1.79
N GLY A 59 9.65 7.62 -0.95
CA GLY A 59 10.96 8.17 -1.32
C GLY A 59 11.69 7.37 -2.41
N THR A 60 11.29 6.11 -2.64
CA THR A 60 11.84 5.23 -3.69
C THR A 60 10.99 5.23 -4.97
N PHE A 61 9.80 5.81 -4.93
CA PHE A 61 8.82 5.76 -6.01
C PHE A 61 8.89 7.03 -6.88
N ASP A 62 8.84 6.86 -8.19
CA ASP A 62 8.93 7.96 -9.15
C ASP A 62 8.12 7.66 -10.43
N ILE A 63 8.13 8.60 -11.37
CA ILE A 63 7.39 8.50 -12.63
C ILE A 63 7.81 7.30 -13.51
N SER A 64 9.02 6.76 -13.36
CA SER A 64 9.47 5.57 -14.07
C SER A 64 8.73 4.31 -13.59
N LYS A 65 8.25 4.33 -12.35
CA LYS A 65 7.53 3.23 -11.69
C LYS A 65 5.99 3.39 -11.74
N THR A 66 5.48 4.43 -12.41
CA THR A 66 4.04 4.72 -12.51
C THR A 66 3.22 3.55 -13.06
N GLY A 67 2.06 3.32 -12.46
CA GLY A 67 1.13 2.24 -12.81
C GLY A 67 1.45 0.87 -12.22
N GLN A 68 2.43 0.79 -11.31
CA GLN A 68 2.75 -0.45 -10.60
C GLN A 68 1.90 -0.64 -9.34
N TYR A 69 1.78 -1.89 -8.94
CA TYR A 69 1.25 -2.30 -7.64
C TYR A 69 2.41 -2.60 -6.70
N TRP A 70 2.29 -2.16 -5.44
CA TRP A 70 3.31 -2.34 -4.42
C TRP A 70 2.69 -2.83 -3.12
N ALA A 71 3.41 -3.71 -2.41
CA ALA A 71 3.13 -4.08 -1.03
C ALA A 71 4.42 -3.85 -0.21
N PRO A 72 4.71 -2.61 0.24
CA PRO A 72 6.01 -2.27 0.83
C PRO A 72 6.31 -2.97 2.15
N ARG A 73 5.28 -3.52 2.81
CA ARG A 73 5.39 -4.20 4.09
C ARG A 73 5.35 -5.73 4.00
N ASP A 74 4.66 -6.27 3.00
CA ASP A 74 4.46 -7.71 2.87
C ASP A 74 5.37 -8.22 1.75
N ALA A 75 6.08 -9.34 1.99
CA ALA A 75 6.92 -9.94 0.97
C ALA A 75 6.07 -10.29 -0.27
N ALA A 76 6.52 -9.82 -1.44
CA ALA A 76 5.93 -10.12 -2.74
C ALA A 76 6.08 -11.61 -3.10
#